data_AF-A0A8C3MB62-F1
#
_entry.id   AF-A0A8C3MB62-F1
#
_cell.length_a   1.000
_cell.length_b   1.000
_cell.length_c   1.000
_cell.angle_alpha   90.00
_cell.angle_beta   90.00
_cell.angle_gamma   90.00
#
_symmetry.space_group_name_H-M   'P 1'
#
loop_
_entity.id
_entity.type
_entity.pdbx_description
1 polymer ?
#
loop_
_entity_poly.entity_id
_entity_poly.type
_entity_poly.pdbx_seq_one_letter_code
_entity_poly.pdbx_strand_id
1 'polypeptide(L)'
;MVEPLWPFRLCRCGLQRFGVAARSLCRLLRKGCWLLQLPLVGSRLYLYKGSPELTESCFQTLPPQMELVPLGSGESWWSCACIIKRLLAALCSQQGAVVGAAQRLLMDEPAPHRQKLLAYLFHNLSLF
;
A
#
# COMPACT_ATOMS: atom_id res chain seq x y z
N MET A 1 -23.55 0.10 32.51
CA MET A 1 -22.36 -0.76 32.28
C MET A 1 -21.89 -0.53 30.85
N VAL A 2 -20.82 0.25 30.63
CA VAL A 2 -20.30 0.51 29.28
C VAL A 2 -19.27 -0.59 28.98
N GLU A 3 -19.59 -1.49 28.06
CA GLU A 3 -18.72 -2.61 27.66
C GLU A 3 -17.43 -2.10 26.99
N PRO A 4 -16.28 -2.79 27.17
CA PRO A 4 -15.00 -2.32 26.69
C PRO A 4 -14.93 -2.31 25.15
N LEU A 5 -14.55 -1.15 24.59
CA LEU A 5 -14.24 -0.98 23.18
C LEU A 5 -12.75 -1.26 22.94
N TRP A 6 -12.44 -2.04 21.93
CA TRP A 6 -11.07 -2.39 21.60
C TRP A 6 -10.54 -1.47 20.50
N PRO A 7 -9.40 -0.77 20.72
CA PRO A 7 -8.81 0.11 19.73
C PRO A 7 -8.02 -0.71 18.71
N PHE A 8 -8.21 -0.44 17.42
CA PHE A 8 -7.46 -1.02 16.31
C PHE A 8 -6.98 0.07 15.37
N ARG A 9 -5.96 -0.22 14.57
CA ARG A 9 -5.49 0.66 13.50
C ARG A 9 -5.84 0.04 12.17
N LEU A 10 -6.68 0.70 11.38
CA LEU A 10 -6.99 0.31 10.02
C LEU A 10 -6.01 0.98 9.06
N CYS A 11 -5.36 0.17 8.22
CA CYS A 11 -4.42 0.62 7.20
C CYS A 11 -4.92 0.15 5.83
N ARG A 12 -4.79 1.00 4.81
CA ARG A 12 -5.01 0.62 3.40
C ARG A 12 -3.74 0.91 2.60
N CYS A 13 -3.61 0.30 1.42
CA CYS A 13 -2.47 0.53 0.53
C CYS A 13 -2.33 2.03 0.20
N GLY A 14 -1.48 2.74 0.96
CA GLY A 14 -1.38 4.19 1.03
C GLY A 14 -0.93 4.69 2.42
N LEU A 15 -0.75 6.01 2.57
CA LEU A 15 -0.35 6.65 3.84
C LEU A 15 -1.49 6.78 4.86
N GLN A 16 -2.71 6.38 4.51
CA GLN A 16 -3.89 6.57 5.36
C GLN A 16 -4.01 5.47 6.41
N ARG A 17 -3.92 5.88 7.69
CA ARG A 17 -4.12 5.04 8.86
C ARG A 17 -5.22 5.65 9.73
N PHE A 18 -6.18 4.83 10.14
CA PHE A 18 -7.31 5.27 10.98
C PHE A 18 -7.34 4.47 12.28
N GLY A 19 -7.41 5.17 13.41
CA GLY A 19 -7.73 4.54 14.69
C GLY A 19 -9.22 4.25 14.76
N VAL A 20 -9.61 2.98 14.87
CA VAL A 20 -11.01 2.57 14.97
C VAL A 20 -11.20 1.70 16.19
N ALA A 21 -12.12 2.11 17.06
CA ALA A 21 -12.54 1.31 18.19
C ALA A 21 -13.83 0.53 17.87
N ALA A 22 -13.80 -0.77 18.11
CA ALA A 22 -14.93 -1.67 17.86
C ALA A 22 -14.97 -2.81 18.88
N ARG A 23 -16.17 -3.37 19.11
CA ARG A 23 -16.39 -4.52 19.99
C ARG A 23 -16.58 -5.85 19.25
N SER A 24 -16.73 -5.78 17.93
CA SER A 24 -17.07 -6.92 17.08
C SER A 24 -16.46 -6.70 15.72
N LEU A 25 -16.05 -7.77 15.04
CA LEU A 25 -15.48 -7.70 13.70
C LEU A 25 -16.44 -7.02 12.71
N CYS A 26 -17.74 -7.33 12.78
CA CYS A 26 -18.75 -6.71 11.93
C CYS A 26 -18.83 -5.19 12.05
N ARG A 27 -18.75 -4.65 13.28
CA ARG A 27 -18.73 -3.18 13.51
C ARG A 27 -17.43 -2.56 13.07
N LEU A 28 -16.30 -3.24 13.29
CA LEU A 28 -15.00 -2.77 12.81
C LEU A 28 -15.01 -2.69 11.28
N LEU A 29 -15.52 -3.71 10.62
CA LEU A 29 -15.58 -3.81 9.16
C LEU A 29 -16.52 -2.76 8.58
N ARG A 30 -17.71 -2.52 9.17
CA ARG A 30 -18.60 -1.43 8.74
C ARG A 30 -17.95 -0.05 8.88
N LYS A 31 -17.33 0.24 10.03
CA LYS A 31 -16.64 1.52 10.25
C LYS A 31 -15.44 1.68 9.31
N GLY A 32 -14.67 0.61 9.13
CA GLY A 32 -13.53 0.56 8.24
C GLY A 32 -13.92 0.75 6.78
N CYS A 33 -14.97 0.07 6.32
CA CYS A 33 -15.50 0.24 4.97
C CYS A 33 -16.00 1.66 4.75
N TRP A 34 -16.70 2.25 5.72
CA TRP A 34 -17.14 3.65 5.62
C TRP A 34 -15.97 4.64 5.58
N LEU A 35 -14.98 4.49 6.46
CA LEU A 35 -13.80 5.38 6.51
C LEU A 35 -12.92 5.27 5.27
N LEU A 36 -12.79 4.07 4.70
CA LEU A 36 -11.93 3.78 3.56
C LEU A 36 -12.69 3.71 2.24
N GLN A 37 -13.97 4.07 2.24
CA GLN A 37 -14.87 4.07 1.08
C GLN A 37 -14.90 2.73 0.33
N LEU A 38 -14.97 1.62 1.07
CA LEU A 38 -15.03 0.26 0.53
C LEU A 38 -16.45 -0.30 0.49
N PRO A 39 -16.80 -1.13 -0.51
CA PRO A 39 -18.07 -1.85 -0.50
C PRO A 39 -18.08 -2.87 0.64
N LEU A 40 -19.15 -2.87 1.44
CA LEU A 40 -19.29 -3.81 2.57
C LEU A 40 -19.36 -5.28 2.10
N VAL A 41 -19.99 -5.50 0.95
CA VAL A 41 -20.22 -6.85 0.40
C VAL A 41 -18.91 -7.42 -0.11
N GLY A 42 -18.54 -8.58 0.41
CA GLY A 42 -17.30 -9.28 0.06
C GLY A 42 -16.03 -8.66 0.66
N SER A 43 -16.15 -7.64 1.52
CA SER A 43 -15.03 -7.11 2.28
C SER A 43 -14.63 -8.04 3.43
N ARG A 44 -13.32 -8.25 3.60
CA ARG A 44 -12.72 -9.08 4.65
C ARG A 44 -11.60 -8.31 5.35
N LEU A 45 -11.30 -8.69 6.59
CA LEU A 45 -10.23 -8.07 7.39
C LEU A 45 -9.04 -9.00 7.50
N TYR A 46 -7.84 -8.45 7.40
CA TYR A 46 -6.57 -9.17 7.49
C TYR A 46 -5.63 -8.47 8.48
N LEU A 47 -4.70 -9.22 9.09
CA LEU A 47 -3.74 -8.71 10.07
C LEU A 47 -2.50 -8.14 9.40
N TYR A 48 -2.08 -6.88 9.62
CA TYR A 48 -0.94 -6.24 8.91
C TYR A 48 0.41 -7.03 8.92
N LYS A 49 0.60 -7.98 9.83
CA LYS A 49 1.79 -8.86 9.88
C LYS A 49 1.53 -10.33 9.55
N GLY A 50 0.35 -10.70 9.04
CA GLY A 50 0.01 -12.11 8.79
C GLY A 50 -1.08 -12.31 7.72
N SER A 51 -1.12 -13.53 7.20
CA SER A 51 -2.02 -13.94 6.12
C SER A 51 -3.40 -14.49 6.50
N PRO A 52 -3.75 -14.84 7.76
CA PRO A 52 -5.08 -15.40 7.97
C PRO A 52 -6.14 -14.29 7.93
N GLU A 53 -7.22 -14.60 7.22
CA GLU A 53 -8.47 -13.87 7.33
C GLU A 53 -8.92 -13.84 8.79
N LEU A 54 -9.33 -12.66 9.26
CA LEU A 54 -9.86 -12.50 10.60
C LEU A 54 -11.28 -13.03 10.68
N THR A 55 -11.49 -14.01 11.55
CA THR A 55 -12.81 -14.46 12.02
C THR A 55 -13.13 -13.80 13.37
N GLU A 56 -14.42 -13.79 13.75
CA GLU A 56 -14.87 -13.20 15.02
C GLU A 56 -14.21 -13.86 16.25
N SER A 57 -13.91 -15.16 16.17
CA SER A 57 -13.19 -15.89 17.23
C SER A 57 -11.74 -15.40 17.37
N CYS A 58 -11.03 -15.17 16.27
CA CYS A 58 -9.68 -14.60 16.30
C CYS A 58 -9.69 -13.16 16.82
N PHE A 59 -10.72 -12.37 16.47
CA PHE A 59 -10.84 -10.96 16.87
C PHE A 59 -10.83 -10.77 18.40
N GLN A 60 -11.49 -11.65 19.15
CA GLN A 60 -11.54 -11.57 20.61
C GLN A 60 -10.20 -11.88 21.29
N THR A 61 -9.33 -12.61 20.59
CA THR A 61 -7.99 -12.98 21.09
C THR A 61 -6.91 -12.00 20.67
N LEU A 62 -7.24 -10.98 19.86
CA LEU A 62 -6.25 -10.03 19.36
C LEU A 62 -5.80 -9.04 20.44
N PRO A 63 -4.51 -8.69 20.45
CA PRO A 63 -4.02 -7.61 21.29
C PRO A 63 -4.61 -6.25 20.86
N PRO A 64 -4.80 -5.32 21.82
CA PRO A 64 -5.22 -3.96 21.50
C PRO A 64 -4.17 -3.25 20.63
N GLN A 65 -4.63 -2.29 19.81
CA GLN A 65 -3.86 -1.47 18.88
C GLN A 65 -3.24 -2.21 17.69
N MET A 66 -3.70 -3.42 17.40
CA MET A 66 -3.21 -4.17 16.25
C MET A 66 -3.56 -3.48 14.93
N GLU A 67 -2.63 -3.55 13.98
CA GLU A 67 -2.81 -3.02 12.63
C GLU A 67 -3.54 -4.05 11.76
N LEU A 68 -4.64 -3.61 11.16
CA LEU A 68 -5.58 -4.41 10.39
C LEU A 68 -5.80 -3.77 9.02
N VAL A 69 -6.00 -4.59 8.01
CA VAL A 69 -6.18 -4.17 6.61
C VAL A 69 -7.53 -4.68 6.13
N PRO A 70 -8.52 -3.81 5.86
CA PRO A 70 -9.74 -4.20 5.17
C PRO A 70 -9.47 -4.28 3.67
N LEU A 71 -9.81 -5.44 3.08
CA LEU A 71 -9.73 -5.71 1.65
C LEU A 71 -11.13 -5.93 1.09
N GLY A 72 -11.43 -5.31 -0.04
CA GLY A 72 -12.66 -5.56 -0.79
C GLY A 72 -12.65 -6.90 -1.53
N SER A 73 -13.80 -7.27 -2.10
CA SER A 73 -13.94 -8.49 -2.90
C SER A 73 -12.95 -8.50 -4.07
N GLY A 74 -12.07 -9.52 -4.11
CA GLY A 74 -11.05 -9.65 -5.16
C GLY A 74 -9.81 -8.77 -4.99
N GLU A 75 -9.76 -7.93 -3.94
CA GLU A 75 -8.54 -7.22 -3.58
C GLU A 75 -7.61 -8.16 -2.81
N SER A 76 -6.39 -8.34 -3.29
CA SER A 76 -5.33 -9.00 -2.54
C SER A 76 -4.62 -7.99 -1.65
N TRP A 77 -4.04 -8.46 -0.55
CA TRP A 77 -3.18 -7.63 0.26
C TRP A 77 -1.92 -7.28 -0.53
N TRP A 78 -1.61 -5.99 -0.66
CA TRP A 78 -0.39 -5.53 -1.30
C TRP A 78 0.56 -5.00 -0.22
N SER A 79 1.58 -5.77 0.11
CA SER A 79 2.63 -5.34 1.06
C SER A 79 3.46 -4.23 0.43
N CYS A 80 4.38 -3.58 1.16
CA CYS A 80 5.34 -2.65 0.55
C CYS A 80 6.03 -3.25 -0.69
N ALA A 81 6.26 -4.57 -0.70
CA ALA A 81 6.79 -5.27 -1.85
C ALA A 81 5.88 -5.19 -3.09
N CYS A 82 4.56 -5.14 -2.92
CA CYS A 82 3.60 -4.98 -4.01
C CYS A 82 3.54 -3.53 -4.53
N ILE A 83 3.71 -2.52 -3.66
CA ILE A 83 3.86 -1.12 -4.10
C ILE A 83 5.14 -0.97 -4.93
N ILE A 84 6.25 -1.51 -4.43
CA ILE A 84 7.53 -1.54 -5.14
C ILE A 84 7.37 -2.30 -6.46
N LYS A 85 6.75 -3.49 -6.45
CA LYS A 85 6.49 -4.27 -7.68
C LYS A 85 5.64 -3.51 -8.69
N ARG A 86 4.63 -2.75 -8.25
CA ARG A 86 3.76 -1.96 -9.15
C ARG A 86 4.49 -0.75 -9.70
N LEU A 87 5.29 -0.07 -8.87
CA LEU A 87 6.16 1.02 -9.29
C LEU A 87 7.18 0.52 -10.32
N LEU A 88 7.86 -0.59 -10.03
CA LEU A 88 8.81 -1.23 -10.94
C LEU A 88 8.11 -1.67 -12.23
N ALA A 89 6.93 -2.29 -12.17
CA ALA A 89 6.19 -2.69 -13.36
C ALA A 89 5.78 -1.49 -14.24
N ALA A 90 5.35 -0.38 -13.62
CA ALA A 90 5.04 0.85 -14.33
C ALA A 90 6.30 1.47 -14.97
N LEU A 91 7.42 1.48 -14.25
CA LEU A 91 8.72 1.94 -14.76
C LEU A 91 9.22 1.06 -15.91
N CYS A 92 9.16 -0.27 -15.78
CA CYS A 92 9.53 -1.22 -16.85
C CYS A 92 8.64 -1.05 -18.08
N SER A 93 7.34 -0.85 -17.89
CA SER A 93 6.40 -0.65 -19.00
C SER A 93 6.62 0.67 -19.74
N GLN A 94 7.23 1.66 -19.07
CA GLN A 94 7.58 2.97 -19.63
C GLN A 94 9.08 3.11 -19.90
N GLN A 95 9.84 2.03 -19.82
CA GLN A 95 11.31 2.07 -19.80
C GLN A 95 11.87 2.77 -21.04
N GLY A 96 11.39 2.42 -22.23
CA GLY A 96 11.83 3.07 -23.47
C GLY A 96 11.55 4.59 -23.50
N ALA A 97 10.41 5.02 -22.94
CA ALA A 97 10.06 6.43 -22.84
C ALA A 97 10.94 7.17 -21.82
N VAL A 98 11.25 6.53 -20.69
CA VAL A 98 12.13 7.08 -19.64
C VAL A 98 13.58 7.17 -20.12
N VAL A 99 14.09 6.12 -20.77
CA VAL A 99 15.43 6.08 -21.38
C VAL A 99 15.54 7.12 -22.49
N GLY A 100 14.54 7.23 -23.36
CA GLY A 100 14.49 8.25 -24.40
C GLY A 100 14.44 9.68 -23.84
N ALA A 101 13.66 9.92 -22.77
CA ALA A 101 13.62 11.21 -22.09
C ALA A 101 14.99 11.55 -21.44
N ALA A 102 15.63 10.58 -20.79
CA ALA A 102 16.96 10.76 -20.20
C ALA A 102 18.04 11.03 -21.27
N GLN A 103 17.97 10.36 -22.43
CA GLN A 103 18.86 10.62 -23.55
C GLN A 103 18.69 12.04 -24.10
N ARG A 104 17.45 12.50 -24.29
CA ARG A 104 17.17 13.87 -24.73
C ARG A 104 17.69 14.89 -23.73
N LEU A 105 17.43 14.66 -22.44
CA LEU A 105 17.95 15.49 -21.36
C LEU A 105 19.49 15.56 -21.34
N LEU A 106 20.17 14.45 -21.64
CA LEU A 106 21.64 14.40 -21.73
C LEU A 106 22.18 15.19 -22.94
N MET A 107 21.49 15.13 -24.08
CA MET A 107 21.87 15.84 -25.32
C MET A 107 21.66 17.34 -25.20
N ASP A 108 20.62 17.77 -24.47
CA ASP A 108 20.24 19.17 -24.31
C ASP A 108 20.96 19.87 -23.12
N GLU A 109 21.76 19.15 -22.32
CA GLU A 109 22.40 19.68 -21.10
C GLU A 109 23.76 20.36 -21.42
N PRO A 110 23.89 21.68 -21.25
CA PRO A 110 25.12 22.41 -21.58
C PRO A 110 26.17 22.36 -20.46
N ALA A 111 25.80 21.98 -19.23
CA ALA A 111 26.71 22.00 -18.08
C ALA A 111 27.46 20.67 -17.93
N PRO A 112 28.81 20.64 -18.00
CA PRO A 112 29.58 19.39 -18.05
C PRO A 112 29.43 18.53 -16.79
N HIS A 113 29.25 19.15 -15.62
CA HIS A 113 29.03 18.42 -14.38
C HIS A 113 27.65 17.73 -14.33
N ARG A 114 26.62 18.38 -14.87
CA ARG A 114 25.25 17.81 -14.95
C ARG A 114 25.19 16.74 -16.02
N GLN A 115 25.86 16.96 -17.15
CA GLN A 115 26.00 15.99 -18.22
C GLN A 115 26.65 14.68 -17.75
N LYS A 116 27.72 14.75 -16.93
CA LYS A 116 28.34 13.56 -16.34
C LYS A 116 27.37 12.80 -15.42
N LEU A 117 26.60 13.51 -14.62
CA LEU A 117 25.61 12.94 -13.71
C LEU A 117 24.45 12.27 -14.48
N LEU A 118 23.99 12.91 -15.55
CA LEU A 118 22.97 12.37 -16.45
C LEU A 118 23.49 11.16 -17.24
N ALA A 119 24.76 11.15 -17.64
CA ALA A 119 25.37 10.00 -18.30
C ALA A 119 25.41 8.78 -17.37
N TYR A 120 25.76 8.98 -16.08
CA TYR A 120 25.66 7.91 -15.08
C TYR A 120 24.23 7.45 -14.87
N LEU A 121 23.27 8.37 -14.81
CA LEU A 121 21.85 8.03 -14.64
C LEU A 121 21.31 7.24 -15.84
N PHE A 122 21.63 7.67 -17.06
CA PHE A 122 21.28 6.98 -18.30
C PHE A 122 21.88 5.58 -18.37
N HIS A 123 23.15 5.42 -17.99
CA HIS A 123 23.81 4.12 -17.94
C HIS A 123 23.09 3.16 -16.98
N ASN A 124 22.70 3.63 -15.79
CA ASN A 124 21.96 2.81 -14.84
C ASN A 124 20.55 2.42 -15.34
N LEU A 125 19.87 3.32 -16.05
CA LEU A 125 18.54 3.03 -16.60
C LEU A 125 18.57 2.07 -17.81
N SER A 126 19.69 2.02 -18.52
CA SER A 126 19.89 1.16 -19.70
C SER A 126 20.33 -0.27 -19.35
N LEU A 127 20.66 -0.52 -18.08
CA LEU A 127 21.07 -1.84 -17.57
C LEU A 127 19.89 -2.69 -17.04
N PHE A 128 18.71 -2.10 -16.91
CA PHE A 128 17.47 -2.80 -16.61
C PHE A 128 16.74 -3.21 -17.89
#